data_AF-A0A093VXR0-F1
#
_entry.id   AF-A0A093VXR0-F1
#
_cell.length_a   1.000
_cell.length_b   1.000
_cell.length_c   1.000
_cell.angle_alpha   90.00
_cell.angle_beta   90.00
_cell.angle_gamma   90.00
#
_symmetry.space_group_name_H-M   'P 1'
#
loop_
_entity.id
_entity.type
_entity.pdbx_description
1 polymer ?
#
loop_
_entity_poly.entity_id
_entity_poly.type
_entity_poly.pdbx_seq_one_letter_code
_entity_poly.pdbx_strand_id
1 'polypeptide(L)'
;MPSVNNIAFTAPINPPGASPVLKKEQVWAGLLLKTRSAETFIPNAIESTTVISENEDASTGNIVTIRDVVFRENQKKVKETVMAYKDARVDFVQPDGSFIGNIISEGASGELYMTYVFEWHHPGASQDELDAFYAREKGIAQHSVEGTVDVIRNLVKEGKL
;
A
#
# COMPACT_ATOMS: atom_id res chain seq x y z
N MET A 1 -21.36 -1.01 17.37
CA MET A 1 -20.40 -1.96 16.78
C MET A 1 -19.34 -1.13 16.07
N PRO A 2 -18.04 -1.46 16.13
CA PRO A 2 -17.05 -0.79 15.30
C PRO A 2 -17.42 -1.00 13.82
N SER A 3 -17.59 0.08 13.07
CA SER A 3 -17.91 0.04 11.63
C SER A 3 -16.61 -0.08 10.84
N VAL A 4 -15.99 -1.27 10.88
CA VAL A 4 -14.65 -1.50 10.34
C VAL A 4 -14.62 -2.75 9.47
N ASN A 5 -14.00 -2.66 8.30
CA ASN A 5 -13.68 -3.80 7.44
C ASN A 5 -12.20 -4.14 7.52
N ASN A 6 -11.90 -5.40 7.89
CA ASN A 6 -10.54 -5.91 8.02
C ASN A 6 -10.25 -6.89 6.87
N ILE A 7 -9.28 -6.58 6.02
CA ILE A 7 -8.97 -7.37 4.83
C ILE A 7 -7.47 -7.58 4.74
N ALA A 8 -7.05 -8.78 4.40
CA ALA A 8 -5.68 -9.09 4.01
C ALA A 8 -5.65 -9.81 2.67
N PHE A 9 -4.69 -9.46 1.82
CA PHE A 9 -4.45 -10.15 0.55
C PHE A 9 -2.96 -10.30 0.29
N THR A 10 -2.56 -11.46 -0.23
CA THR A 10 -1.16 -11.81 -0.49
C THR A 10 -1.03 -12.35 -1.91
N ALA A 11 0.01 -11.91 -2.63
CA ALA A 11 0.42 -12.48 -3.91
C ALA A 11 1.94 -12.72 -3.94
N PRO A 12 2.42 -13.73 -4.69
CA PRO A 12 3.85 -13.90 -4.93
C PRO A 12 4.40 -12.70 -5.72
N ILE A 13 5.56 -12.18 -5.30
CA ILE A 13 6.28 -11.14 -6.03
C ILE A 13 6.92 -11.71 -7.30
N ASN A 14 7.38 -12.96 -7.25
CA ASN A 14 8.02 -13.66 -8.36
C ASN A 14 7.28 -14.98 -8.67
N PRO A 15 6.05 -14.93 -9.23
CA PRO A 15 5.38 -16.15 -9.66
C PRO A 15 6.17 -16.84 -10.79
N PRO A 16 5.96 -18.16 -11.01
CA PRO A 16 6.60 -18.88 -12.11
C PRO A 16 6.43 -18.16 -13.46
N GLY A 17 7.53 -17.92 -14.17
CA GLY A 17 7.54 -17.23 -15.46
C GLY A 17 7.59 -15.71 -15.41
N ALA A 18 7.54 -15.08 -14.23
CA ALA A 18 7.73 -13.64 -14.11
C ALA A 18 9.14 -13.20 -14.52
N SER A 19 9.23 -12.10 -15.27
CA SER A 19 10.50 -11.51 -15.69
C SER A 19 10.42 -9.97 -15.77
N PRO A 20 11.41 -9.23 -15.24
CA PRO A 20 12.55 -9.73 -14.47
C PRO A 20 12.13 -10.30 -13.11
N VAL A 21 12.96 -11.18 -12.56
CA VAL A 21 12.87 -11.63 -11.16
C VAL A 21 13.27 -10.46 -10.28
N LEU A 22 12.34 -9.99 -9.44
CA LEU A 22 12.56 -8.85 -8.56
C LEU A 22 13.33 -9.27 -7.31
N LYS A 23 14.32 -8.46 -6.96
CA LYS A 23 15.05 -8.56 -5.69
C LYS A 23 14.33 -7.79 -4.59
N LYS A 24 14.54 -8.18 -3.34
CA LYS A 24 13.91 -7.55 -2.17
C LYS A 24 14.16 -6.05 -2.11
N GLU A 25 15.38 -5.62 -2.42
CA GLU A 25 15.79 -4.21 -2.39
C GLU A 25 15.05 -3.38 -3.45
N GLN A 26 14.75 -3.97 -4.61
CA GLN A 26 13.97 -3.32 -5.67
C GLN A 26 12.51 -3.16 -5.27
N VAL A 27 11.95 -4.20 -4.63
CA VAL A 27 10.58 -4.13 -4.09
C VAL A 27 10.50 -3.07 -2.99
N TRP A 28 11.50 -3.03 -2.11
CA TRP A 28 11.59 -2.01 -1.07
C TRP A 28 11.68 -0.59 -1.65
N ALA A 29 12.55 -0.37 -2.63
CA ALA A 29 12.63 0.91 -3.35
C ALA A 29 11.30 1.29 -4.01
N GLY A 30 10.61 0.31 -4.58
CA GLY A 30 9.26 0.48 -5.12
C GLY A 30 8.22 0.91 -4.08
N LEU A 31 8.22 0.32 -2.89
CA LEU A 31 7.35 0.73 -1.79
C LEU A 31 7.66 2.17 -1.32
N LEU A 32 8.93 2.53 -1.22
CA LEU A 32 9.34 3.92 -0.91
C LEU A 32 8.90 4.90 -2.00
N LEU A 33 8.96 4.52 -3.28
CA LEU A 33 8.41 5.37 -4.35
C LEU A 33 6.89 5.50 -4.22
N LYS A 34 6.20 4.42 -3.87
CA LYS A 34 4.74 4.42 -3.66
C LYS A 34 4.33 5.33 -2.49
N THR A 35 5.17 5.50 -1.46
CA THR A 35 4.88 6.48 -0.39
C THR A 35 4.89 7.92 -0.91
N ARG A 36 5.60 8.20 -2.00
CA ARG A 36 5.72 9.55 -2.59
C ARG A 36 4.82 9.80 -3.80
N SER A 37 4.44 8.74 -4.52
CA SER A 37 3.66 8.82 -5.76
C SER A 37 2.68 7.66 -5.84
N ALA A 38 1.64 7.68 -5.00
CA ALA A 38 0.67 6.58 -4.95
C ALA A 38 -0.16 6.46 -6.24
N GLU A 39 -0.40 7.58 -6.94
CA GLU A 39 -1.04 7.64 -8.26
C GLU A 39 -0.30 6.84 -9.33
N THR A 40 1.02 6.69 -9.23
CA THR A 40 1.79 5.83 -10.16
C THR A 40 1.42 4.36 -10.00
N PHE A 41 1.08 3.93 -8.78
CA PHE A 41 0.79 2.53 -8.47
C PHE A 41 -0.69 2.20 -8.55
N ILE A 42 -1.57 3.15 -8.20
CA ILE A 42 -3.02 2.96 -8.20
C ILE A 42 -3.70 4.11 -8.99
N PRO A 43 -3.40 4.24 -10.30
CA PRO A 43 -3.83 5.40 -11.10
C PRO A 43 -5.34 5.53 -11.23
N ASN A 44 -6.08 4.44 -11.08
CA ASN A 44 -7.55 4.44 -11.18
C ASN A 44 -8.24 4.97 -9.91
N ALA A 45 -7.58 4.90 -8.74
CA ALA A 45 -8.16 5.34 -7.47
C ALA A 45 -7.58 6.66 -6.97
N ILE A 46 -6.29 6.89 -7.21
CA ILE A 46 -5.57 8.05 -6.70
C ILE A 46 -5.25 9.01 -7.85
N GLU A 47 -5.56 10.28 -7.61
CA GLU A 47 -5.32 11.36 -8.55
C GLU A 47 -3.92 11.93 -8.40
N SER A 48 -3.53 12.25 -7.16
CA SER A 48 -2.25 12.85 -6.86
C SER A 48 -1.80 12.58 -5.43
N THR A 49 -0.48 12.62 -5.24
CA THR A 49 0.19 12.59 -3.94
C THR A 49 1.02 13.86 -3.79
N THR A 50 0.99 14.47 -2.61
CA THR A 50 1.86 15.60 -2.25
C THR A 50 2.54 15.29 -0.93
N VAL A 51 3.87 15.14 -0.94
CA VAL A 51 4.64 15.01 0.30
C VAL A 51 4.67 16.36 1.01
N ILE A 52 4.23 16.38 2.27
CA ILE A 52 4.20 17.58 3.11
C ILE A 52 5.49 17.69 3.91
N SER A 53 5.92 16.58 4.51
CA SER A 53 7.16 16.49 5.26
C SER A 53 7.68 15.07 5.28
N GLU A 54 8.98 14.95 5.51
CA GLU A 54 9.64 13.68 5.75
C GLU A 54 10.73 13.88 6.78
N ASN A 55 10.76 13.00 7.77
CA ASN A 55 11.73 13.02 8.85
C ASN A 55 12.10 11.59 9.26
N GLU A 56 13.15 11.47 10.06
CA GLU A 56 13.51 10.22 10.71
C GLU A 56 12.95 10.20 12.13
N ASP A 57 12.32 9.11 12.54
CA ASP A 57 11.89 8.90 13.92
C ASP A 57 13.13 8.76 14.81
N ALA A 58 13.28 9.66 15.78
CA ALA A 58 14.49 9.74 16.60
C ALA A 58 14.75 8.50 17.47
N SER A 59 13.72 7.68 17.73
CA SER A 59 13.85 6.49 18.60
C SER A 59 14.20 5.23 17.82
N THR A 60 13.72 5.13 16.57
CA THR A 60 13.81 3.92 15.75
C THR A 60 14.69 4.07 14.51
N GLY A 61 14.94 5.30 14.05
CA GLY A 61 15.59 5.56 12.77
C GLY A 61 14.69 5.32 11.56
N ASN A 62 13.40 5.06 11.76
CA ASN A 62 12.47 4.81 10.66
C ASN A 62 12.08 6.11 9.95
N ILE A 63 11.93 6.07 8.64
CA ILE A 63 11.46 7.23 7.88
C ILE A 63 9.95 7.40 8.14
N VAL A 64 9.55 8.62 8.48
CA VAL A 64 8.15 9.03 8.62
C VAL A 64 7.85 10.11 7.59
N THR A 65 6.97 9.79 6.65
CA THR A 65 6.50 10.70 5.61
C THR A 65 5.07 11.13 5.92
N ILE A 66 4.82 12.43 6.01
CA ILE A 66 3.46 12.99 6.03
C ILE A 66 3.13 13.42 4.60
N ARG A 67 2.01 12.95 4.06
CA ARG A 67 1.57 13.24 2.70
C ARG A 67 0.09 13.54 2.65
N ASP A 68 -0.31 14.27 1.62
CA ASP A 68 -1.70 14.37 1.21
C ASP A 68 -1.93 13.51 -0.04
N VAL A 69 -3.04 12.80 -0.08
CA VAL A 69 -3.49 11.99 -1.22
C VAL A 69 -4.88 12.46 -1.65
N VAL A 70 -5.09 12.65 -2.94
CA VAL A 70 -6.41 13.00 -3.51
C VAL A 70 -7.00 11.78 -4.19
N PHE A 71 -8.18 11.34 -3.75
CA PHE A 71 -8.91 10.23 -4.35
C PHE A 71 -9.78 10.70 -5.51
N ARG A 72 -9.75 9.95 -6.62
CA ARG A 72 -10.48 10.32 -7.84
C ARG A 72 -12.00 10.29 -7.66
N GLU A 73 -12.51 9.25 -6.99
CA GLU A 73 -13.95 8.94 -6.89
C GLU A 73 -14.78 10.13 -6.38
N ASN A 74 -14.27 10.85 -5.39
CA ASN A 74 -15.01 11.89 -4.69
C ASN A 74 -14.18 13.17 -4.47
N GLN A 75 -13.00 13.28 -5.08
CA GLN A 75 -12.05 14.38 -4.89
C GLN A 75 -11.67 14.59 -3.40
N LYS A 76 -11.85 13.57 -2.56
CA LYS A 76 -11.50 13.64 -1.13
C LYS A 76 -10.00 13.71 -1.00
N LYS A 77 -9.52 14.73 -0.31
CA LYS A 77 -8.14 14.87 0.12
C LYS A 77 -7.96 14.26 1.50
N VAL A 78 -7.06 13.30 1.64
CA VAL A 78 -6.74 12.61 2.90
C VAL A 78 -5.28 12.83 3.23
N LYS A 79 -5.02 13.22 4.48
CA LYS A 79 -3.66 13.32 5.02
C LYS A 79 -3.27 11.98 5.62
N GLU A 80 -2.17 11.41 5.16
CA GLU A 80 -1.65 10.14 5.65
C GLU A 80 -0.32 10.35 6.37
N THR A 81 -0.14 9.64 7.47
CA THR A 81 1.18 9.45 8.09
C THR A 81 1.69 8.08 7.67
N VAL A 82 2.86 8.04 7.05
CA VAL A 82 3.45 6.82 6.50
C VAL A 82 4.75 6.52 7.23
N MET A 83 4.87 5.35 7.84
CA MET A 83 6.10 4.90 8.49
C MET A 83 6.73 3.76 7.70
N ALA A 84 8.02 3.89 7.40
CA ALA A 84 8.77 2.93 6.64
C ALA A 84 9.67 2.09 7.56
N TYR A 85 9.36 0.81 7.67
CA TYR A 85 10.15 -0.20 8.38
C TYR A 85 11.04 -0.91 7.37
N LYS A 86 12.30 -0.50 7.34
CA LYS A 86 13.25 -0.86 6.29
C LYS A 86 13.21 -2.35 5.94
N ASP A 87 13.15 -2.62 4.63
CA ASP A 87 13.16 -3.95 3.99
C ASP A 87 11.97 -4.87 4.33
N ALA A 88 11.02 -4.41 5.16
CA ALA A 88 9.92 -5.25 5.65
C ALA A 88 8.54 -4.70 5.31
N ARG A 89 8.23 -3.44 5.63
CA ARG A 89 6.90 -2.88 5.36
C ARG A 89 6.84 -1.36 5.37
N VAL A 90 5.79 -0.82 4.77
CA VAL A 90 5.36 0.56 4.98
C VAL A 90 3.92 0.58 5.52
N ASP A 91 3.70 1.39 6.54
CA ASP A 91 2.44 1.48 7.27
C ASP A 91 1.82 2.87 7.05
N PHE A 92 0.63 2.92 6.46
CA PHE A 92 -0.14 4.15 6.21
C PHE A 92 -1.25 4.27 7.25
N VAL A 93 -1.35 5.44 7.90
CA VAL A 93 -2.40 5.76 8.86
C VAL A 93 -3.15 7.00 8.41
N GLN A 94 -4.47 6.90 8.33
CA GLN A 94 -5.39 7.99 8.01
C GLN A 94 -5.97 8.62 9.29
N PRO A 95 -6.51 9.86 9.23
CA PRO A 95 -6.98 10.57 10.41
C PRO A 95 -8.23 9.95 11.05
N ASP A 96 -8.99 9.16 10.28
CA ASP A 96 -10.15 8.42 10.78
C ASP A 96 -9.79 7.10 11.46
N GLY A 97 -8.50 6.78 11.56
CA GLY A 97 -8.00 5.53 12.13
C GLY A 97 -7.78 4.43 11.10
N SER A 98 -8.17 4.63 9.83
CA SER A 98 -7.93 3.61 8.80
C SER A 98 -6.44 3.34 8.64
N PHE A 99 -6.10 2.06 8.56
CA PHE A 99 -4.73 1.58 8.49
C PHE A 99 -4.52 0.72 7.24
N ILE A 100 -3.37 0.90 6.60
CA ILE A 100 -2.93 0.07 5.49
C ILE A 100 -1.47 -0.33 5.74
N GLY A 101 -1.19 -1.62 5.82
CA GLY A 101 0.18 -2.15 5.84
C GLY A 101 0.55 -2.73 4.49
N ASN A 102 1.70 -2.37 3.93
CA ASN A 102 2.25 -2.95 2.70
C ASN A 102 3.52 -3.71 3.04
N ILE A 103 3.45 -5.04 3.05
CA ILE A 103 4.45 -5.92 3.67
C ILE A 103 5.15 -6.75 2.59
N ILE A 104 6.48 -6.79 2.67
CA ILE A 104 7.33 -7.75 1.97
C ILE A 104 7.62 -8.88 2.96
N SER A 105 7.20 -10.10 2.63
CA SER A 105 7.45 -11.28 3.46
C SER A 105 8.18 -12.36 2.67
N GLU A 106 8.84 -13.26 3.40
CA GLU A 106 9.54 -14.42 2.86
C GLU A 106 8.78 -15.70 3.21
N GLY A 107 8.63 -16.58 2.22
CA GLY A 107 8.20 -17.97 2.41
C GLY A 107 9.29 -18.81 3.08
N ALA A 108 8.92 -20.01 3.51
CA ALA A 108 9.86 -20.93 4.18
C ALA A 108 11.07 -21.31 3.31
N SER A 109 10.98 -21.17 1.98
CA SER A 109 12.08 -21.45 1.05
C SER A 109 12.71 -20.16 0.47
N GLY A 110 12.39 -18.99 1.02
CA GLY A 110 12.90 -17.70 0.58
C GLY A 110 12.12 -17.04 -0.57
N GLU A 111 10.92 -17.53 -0.90
CA GLU A 111 10.04 -16.89 -1.87
C GLU A 111 9.57 -15.52 -1.38
N LEU A 112 9.55 -14.51 -2.23
CA LEU A 112 9.08 -13.18 -1.85
C LEU A 112 7.57 -13.04 -2.10
N TYR A 113 6.86 -12.49 -1.11
CA TYR A 113 5.43 -12.18 -1.18
C TYR A 113 5.17 -10.71 -0.87
N MET A 114 4.18 -10.14 -1.57
CA MET A 114 3.60 -8.84 -1.25
C MET A 114 2.27 -9.10 -0.54
N THR A 115 2.15 -8.59 0.68
CA THR A 115 0.93 -8.73 1.49
C THR A 115 0.43 -7.36 1.90
N TYR A 116 -0.81 -7.03 1.54
CA TYR A 116 -1.48 -5.84 2.07
C TYR A 116 -2.46 -6.25 3.14
N VAL A 117 -2.46 -5.49 4.23
CA VAL A 117 -3.44 -5.57 5.30
C VAL A 117 -4.15 -4.23 5.39
N PHE A 118 -5.45 -4.27 5.58
CA PHE A 118 -6.32 -3.11 5.62
C PHE A 118 -7.21 -3.21 6.85
N GLU A 119 -7.33 -2.09 7.55
CA GLU A 119 -8.37 -1.82 8.53
C GLU A 119 -9.07 -0.54 8.07
N TRP A 120 -10.19 -0.69 7.35
CA TRP A 120 -10.94 0.45 6.80
C TRP A 120 -12.07 0.84 7.74
N HIS A 121 -12.04 2.10 8.19
CA HIS A 121 -13.06 2.65 9.09
C HIS A 121 -14.17 3.32 8.28
N HIS A 122 -15.42 2.97 8.57
CA HIS A 122 -16.64 3.48 7.94
C HIS A 122 -17.58 4.09 8.98
N PRO A 123 -17.21 5.23 9.58
CA PRO A 123 -17.99 5.81 10.68
C PRO A 123 -19.44 6.07 10.26
N GLY A 124 -20.38 5.49 11.00
CA GLY A 124 -21.82 5.65 10.77
C GLY A 124 -22.43 4.67 9.76
N ALA A 125 -21.64 3.79 9.15
CA ALA A 125 -22.18 2.75 8.27
C ALA A 125 -22.99 1.70 9.06
N SER A 126 -24.12 1.32 8.48
CA SER A 126 -24.93 0.17 8.88
C SER A 126 -24.25 -1.16 8.51
N GLN A 127 -24.76 -2.27 9.03
CA GLN A 127 -24.21 -3.59 8.72
C GLN A 127 -24.34 -3.94 7.22
N ASP A 128 -25.49 -3.64 6.61
CA ASP A 128 -25.71 -3.91 5.18
C ASP A 128 -24.74 -3.11 4.29
N GLU A 129 -24.42 -1.87 4.67
CA GLU A 129 -23.42 -1.04 3.99
C GLU A 129 -22.01 -1.61 4.18
N LEU A 130 -21.65 -2.05 5.38
CA LEU A 130 -20.35 -2.66 5.66
C LEU A 130 -20.12 -3.92 4.81
N ASP A 131 -21.14 -4.78 4.69
CA ASP A 131 -21.07 -6.01 3.90
C ASP A 131 -20.90 -5.69 2.40
N ALA A 132 -21.60 -4.67 1.91
CA ALA A 132 -21.46 -4.19 0.53
C ALA A 132 -20.08 -3.57 0.27
N PHE A 133 -19.55 -2.78 1.21
CA PHE A 133 -18.22 -2.22 1.14
C PHE A 133 -17.17 -3.32 1.11
N TYR A 134 -17.27 -4.31 2.00
CA TYR A 134 -16.33 -5.41 2.13
C TYR A 134 -16.15 -6.18 0.81
N ALA A 135 -17.24 -6.46 0.10
CA ALA A 135 -17.20 -7.15 -1.18
C ALA A 135 -16.41 -6.36 -2.25
N ARG A 136 -16.63 -5.04 -2.33
CA ARG A 136 -15.89 -4.14 -3.24
C ARG A 136 -14.41 -4.03 -2.83
N GLU A 137 -14.19 -3.85 -1.54
CA GLU A 137 -12.91 -3.62 -0.90
C GLU A 137 -11.95 -4.79 -1.01
N LYS A 138 -12.47 -6.02 -0.99
CA LYS A 138 -11.67 -7.22 -1.27
C LYS A 138 -11.08 -7.20 -2.69
N GLY A 139 -11.84 -6.72 -3.66
CA GLY A 139 -11.35 -6.55 -5.04
C GLY A 139 -10.28 -5.45 -5.14
N ILE A 140 -10.46 -4.35 -4.41
CA ILE A 140 -9.47 -3.27 -4.31
C ILE A 140 -8.17 -3.79 -3.69
N ALA A 141 -8.25 -4.57 -2.61
CA ALA A 141 -7.09 -5.16 -1.95
C ALA A 141 -6.27 -6.04 -2.89
N GLN A 142 -6.93 -6.96 -3.61
CA GLN A 142 -6.27 -7.81 -4.62
C GLN A 142 -5.59 -6.97 -5.70
N HIS A 143 -6.34 -6.06 -6.35
CA HIS A 143 -5.81 -5.25 -7.44
C HIS A 143 -4.64 -4.36 -6.99
N SER A 144 -4.69 -3.86 -5.75
CA SER A 144 -3.63 -3.03 -5.20
C SER A 144 -2.33 -3.79 -5.00
N VAL A 145 -2.39 -5.05 -4.56
CA VAL A 145 -1.22 -5.91 -4.37
C VAL A 145 -0.60 -6.28 -5.70
N GLU A 146 -1.39 -6.86 -6.60
CA GLU A 146 -0.93 -7.33 -7.92
C GLU A 146 -0.42 -6.16 -8.77
N GLY A 147 -1.20 -5.07 -8.85
CA GLY A 147 -0.84 -3.88 -9.61
C GLY A 147 0.42 -3.20 -9.08
N THR A 148 0.63 -3.18 -7.75
CA THR A 148 1.89 -2.63 -7.20
C THR A 148 3.09 -3.46 -7.65
N VAL A 149 3.01 -4.79 -7.56
CA VAL A 149 4.09 -5.68 -8.00
C VAL A 149 4.41 -5.48 -9.49
N ASP A 150 3.39 -5.33 -10.32
CA ASP A 150 3.56 -5.10 -11.77
C ASP A 150 4.21 -3.76 -12.09
N VAL A 151 3.80 -2.69 -11.41
CA VAL A 151 4.42 -1.36 -11.57
C VAL A 151 5.89 -1.40 -11.15
N ILE A 152 6.22 -2.00 -10.00
CA ILE A 152 7.62 -2.17 -9.57
C ILE A 152 8.42 -2.92 -10.65
N ARG A 153 7.86 -4.01 -11.19
CA ARG A 153 8.53 -4.80 -12.21
C ARG A 153 8.80 -4.03 -13.49
N ASN A 154 7.83 -3.22 -13.92
CA ASN A 154 7.99 -2.37 -15.09
C ASN A 154 9.05 -1.30 -14.86
N LEU A 155 9.07 -0.66 -13.69
CA LEU A 155 10.09 0.33 -13.35
C LEU A 155 11.50 -0.26 -13.31
N VAL A 156 11.67 -1.47 -12.76
CA VAL A 156 12.95 -2.20 -12.81
C VAL A 156 13.37 -2.50 -14.25
N LYS A 157 12.42 -2.97 -15.08
CA LYS A 157 12.69 -3.26 -16.50
C LYS A 157 13.12 -2.00 -17.28
N GLU A 158 12.61 -0.84 -16.89
CA GLU A 158 12.94 0.46 -17.47
C GLU A 158 14.21 1.11 -16.88
N GLY A 159 14.83 0.49 -15.86
CA GLY A 159 16.00 1.04 -15.16
C GLY A 159 15.69 2.27 -14.31
N LYS A 160 14.45 2.39 -13.82
CA LYS A 160 13.96 3.50 -12.99
C LYS A 160 13.92 3.17 -11.48
N LEU A 161 14.25 1.93 -11.11
CA LEU A 161 14.42 1.43 -9.74
C LEU A 161 15.74 0.64 -9.63
#